data_AF-A0A1J5T8L2-F1
#
_entry.id   AF-A0A1J5T8L2-F1
#
_cell.length_a   1.000
_cell.length_b   1.000
_cell.length_c   1.000
_cell.angle_alpha   90.00
_cell.angle_beta   90.00
_cell.angle_gamma   90.00
#
_symmetry.space_group_name_H-M   'P 1'
#
loop_
_entity.id
_entity.type
_entity.pdbx_description
1 polymer ?
#
loop_
_entity_poly.entity_id
_entity_poly.type
_entity_poly.pdbx_seq_one_letter_code
_entity_poly.pdbx_strand_id
1 'polypeptide(L)'
;MMSMTIRSMLLPALFLFISANAQASDVILKPFVLASKSAGTIAEKSVQVKTALTAAGFSVVGEYAPYAGADIIIVTNDELKKNAAASDFGGYGAVQRVSITEAGKEVQVSYTNPVYMSNVYRMQGDLGGVAASLATALGKVEEFGAQGMTAKQARKYHYTIGMEYFDDPSVLAEYGSYEEAVQAVDAKLGNNKNGVSKVYRVDIPGKKESVFGVGMKGSDDNKYMDDKFIMNEIDFHDVKSTAHLPYEVLVSGNKVYALYARFRIAIDFPDLSMMGKNSFMNIMKAPEAIRHALQNTVQK
;
A
#
# COMPACT_ATOMS: atom_id res chain seq x y z
N MET A 1 38.77 84.01 10.18
CA MET A 1 38.35 83.43 8.88
C MET A 1 37.52 82.20 9.21
N MET A 2 36.20 82.34 9.28
CA MET A 2 35.24 82.01 8.20
C MET A 2 35.25 80.49 7.93
N SER A 3 34.42 79.73 8.66
CA SER A 3 33.06 79.28 8.30
C SER A 3 33.06 78.03 7.41
N MET A 4 32.53 76.91 7.91
CA MET A 4 31.32 76.26 7.37
C MET A 4 31.06 74.91 8.05
N THR A 5 29.90 74.84 8.71
CA THR A 5 29.12 73.66 9.10
C THR A 5 28.72 72.80 7.91
N ILE A 6 28.78 71.46 8.01
CA ILE A 6 27.85 70.54 7.32
C ILE A 6 27.47 69.38 8.26
N ARG A 7 26.15 69.26 8.44
CA ARG A 7 25.37 68.24 9.16
C ARG A 7 25.29 66.92 8.38
N SER A 8 24.84 65.88 9.10
CA SER A 8 24.18 64.65 8.59
C SER A 8 25.18 63.59 8.11
N MET A 9 25.04 62.29 8.39
CA MET A 9 23.83 61.49 8.51
C MET A 9 24.25 60.14 9.14
N LEU A 10 23.65 59.74 10.27
CA LEU A 10 23.76 58.37 10.80
C LEU A 10 22.89 57.47 9.91
N LEU A 11 23.52 56.59 9.14
CA LEU A 11 22.85 55.60 8.30
C LEU A 11 22.64 54.33 9.14
N PRO A 12 21.41 53.86 9.42
CA PRO A 12 21.20 52.55 10.00
C PRO A 12 21.32 51.49 8.90
N ALA A 13 22.27 50.57 9.04
CA ALA A 13 22.39 49.39 8.19
C ALA A 13 21.23 48.43 8.48
N LEU A 14 20.18 48.51 7.66
CA LEU A 14 19.05 47.59 7.68
C LEU A 14 19.50 46.25 7.07
N PHE A 15 19.86 45.29 7.92
CA PHE A 15 20.02 43.89 7.52
C PHE A 15 18.65 43.32 7.16
N LEU A 16 18.31 43.34 5.87
CA LEU A 16 17.22 42.56 5.29
C LEU A 16 17.59 41.07 5.38
N PHE A 17 17.11 40.39 6.42
CA PHE A 17 16.99 38.94 6.42
C PHE A 17 15.98 38.55 5.33
N ILE A 18 16.50 38.23 4.14
CA ILE A 18 15.72 37.51 3.15
C ILE A 18 15.58 36.08 3.69
N SER A 19 14.48 35.82 4.38
CA SER A 19 14.03 34.47 4.70
C SER A 19 13.77 33.77 3.37
N ALA A 20 14.76 33.04 2.87
CA ALA A 20 14.54 32.05 1.84
C ALA A 20 13.62 30.98 2.46
N ASN A 21 12.31 31.19 2.37
CA ASN A 21 11.35 30.11 2.43
C ASN A 21 11.68 29.23 1.23
N ALA A 22 12.54 28.24 1.44
CA ALA A 22 12.58 27.07 0.59
C ALA A 22 11.16 26.48 0.66
N GLN A 23 10.32 26.85 -0.31
CA GLN A 23 9.14 26.07 -0.65
C GLN A 23 9.69 24.67 -0.86
N ALA A 24 9.45 23.78 0.10
CA ALA A 24 9.75 22.37 -0.08
C ALA A 24 9.04 21.98 -1.37
N SER A 25 9.81 21.74 -2.43
CA SER A 25 9.28 21.21 -3.68
C SER A 25 8.39 20.04 -3.30
N ASP A 26 7.11 20.09 -3.68
CA ASP A 26 6.16 19.04 -3.33
C ASP A 26 6.72 17.69 -3.83
N VAL A 27 7.25 16.88 -2.91
CA VAL A 27 7.87 15.60 -3.26
C VAL A 27 6.80 14.75 -3.97
N ILE A 28 7.11 14.35 -5.20
CA ILE A 28 6.24 13.48 -5.99
C ILE A 28 6.48 12.05 -5.54
N LEU A 29 5.46 11.48 -4.89
CA LEU A 29 5.46 10.12 -4.37
C LEU A 29 4.84 9.18 -5.41
N LYS A 30 5.38 7.97 -5.53
CA LYS A 30 4.81 6.89 -6.34
C LYS A 30 4.50 5.64 -5.52
N PRO A 31 3.58 4.77 -5.98
CA PRO A 31 3.06 3.67 -5.15
C PRO A 31 4.09 2.62 -4.76
N PHE A 32 5.10 2.38 -5.60
CA PHE A 32 6.05 1.30 -5.42
C PHE A 32 7.50 1.76 -5.51
N VAL A 33 8.39 0.95 -4.95
CA VAL A 33 9.84 1.11 -5.05
C VAL A 33 10.44 -0.18 -5.62
N LEU A 34 11.20 -0.06 -6.69
CA LEU A 34 12.02 -1.14 -7.22
C LEU A 34 13.29 -1.22 -6.37
N ALA A 35 13.51 -2.35 -5.72
CA ALA A 35 14.66 -2.57 -4.86
C ALA A 35 15.87 -3.08 -5.64
N SER A 36 15.64 -4.07 -6.52
CA SER A 36 16.68 -4.64 -7.38
C SER A 36 16.11 -5.40 -8.58
N LYS A 37 16.95 -5.57 -9.61
CA LYS A 37 16.75 -6.48 -10.74
C LYS A 37 18.00 -7.35 -10.86
N SER A 38 17.83 -8.67 -10.86
CA SER A 38 18.97 -9.58 -10.95
C SER A 38 18.57 -10.95 -11.43
N ALA A 39 19.53 -11.70 -11.96
CA ALA A 39 19.35 -13.12 -12.27
C ALA A 39 19.15 -13.96 -11.00
N GLY A 40 18.60 -15.17 -11.18
CA GLY A 40 18.32 -16.14 -10.13
C GLY A 40 16.89 -16.64 -10.18
N THR A 41 16.54 -17.52 -9.26
CA THR A 41 15.18 -18.02 -9.11
C THR A 41 14.41 -17.22 -8.06
N ILE A 42 13.08 -17.27 -8.13
CA ILE A 42 12.22 -16.68 -7.09
C ILE A 42 12.56 -17.26 -5.72
N ALA A 43 12.72 -18.58 -5.60
CA ALA A 43 13.00 -19.23 -4.32
C ALA A 43 14.29 -18.72 -3.66
N GLU A 44 15.38 -18.56 -4.43
CA GLU A 44 16.64 -18.01 -3.93
C GLU A 44 16.47 -16.55 -3.45
N LYS A 45 15.75 -15.73 -4.23
CA LYS A 45 15.47 -14.34 -3.88
C LYS A 45 14.57 -14.24 -2.64
N SER A 46 13.58 -15.11 -2.51
CA SER A 46 12.69 -15.18 -1.35
C SER A 46 13.47 -15.44 -0.06
N VAL A 47 14.44 -16.35 -0.07
CA VAL A 47 15.31 -16.60 1.08
C VAL A 47 16.18 -15.38 1.42
N GLN A 48 16.80 -14.76 0.40
CA GLN A 48 17.64 -13.58 0.59
C GLN A 48 16.86 -12.39 1.17
N VAL A 49 15.69 -12.11 0.60
CA VAL A 49 14.81 -11.02 1.03
C VAL A 49 14.31 -11.22 2.46
N LYS A 50 13.83 -12.42 2.81
CA LYS A 50 13.39 -12.71 4.20
C LYS A 50 14.52 -12.53 5.21
N THR A 51 15.73 -12.97 4.86
CA THR A 51 16.91 -12.82 5.71
C THR A 51 17.26 -11.35 5.93
N ALA A 52 17.31 -10.56 4.84
CA ALA A 52 17.61 -9.13 4.91
C ALA A 52 16.55 -8.35 5.72
N LEU A 53 15.27 -8.64 5.50
CA LEU A 53 14.16 -8.01 6.24
C LEU A 53 14.22 -8.34 7.73
N THR A 54 14.47 -9.60 8.08
CA THR A 54 14.59 -10.02 9.49
C THR A 54 15.77 -9.34 10.17
N ALA A 55 16.92 -9.25 9.49
CA ALA A 55 18.10 -8.54 10.00
C ALA A 55 17.84 -7.03 10.18
N ALA A 56 16.93 -6.45 9.40
CA ALA A 56 16.50 -5.06 9.52
C ALA A 56 15.36 -4.83 10.54
N GLY A 57 14.99 -5.86 11.33
CA GLY A 57 13.99 -5.73 12.40
C GLY A 57 12.53 -5.88 11.94
N PHE A 58 12.30 -6.40 10.74
CA PHE A 58 10.96 -6.76 10.28
C PHE A 58 10.60 -8.19 10.68
N SER A 59 9.33 -8.41 11.03
CA SER A 59 8.74 -9.74 11.19
C SER A 59 8.01 -10.14 9.91
N VAL A 60 8.31 -11.32 9.37
CA VAL A 60 7.52 -11.95 8.31
C VAL A 60 6.23 -12.49 8.92
N VAL A 61 5.08 -12.05 8.41
CA VAL A 61 3.74 -12.42 8.91
C VAL A 61 2.91 -13.21 7.91
N GLY A 62 3.36 -13.29 6.66
CA GLY A 62 2.74 -14.10 5.62
C GLY A 62 3.57 -14.15 4.36
N GLU A 63 3.29 -15.14 3.53
CA GLU A 63 3.85 -15.31 2.19
C GLU A 63 2.71 -15.66 1.25
N TYR A 64 2.73 -15.13 0.03
CA TYR A 64 1.66 -15.32 -0.94
C TYR A 64 2.19 -15.47 -2.36
N ALA A 65 1.76 -16.53 -3.05
CA ALA A 65 2.07 -16.77 -4.45
C ALA A 65 0.79 -16.71 -5.29
N PRO A 66 0.38 -15.51 -5.78
CA PRO A 66 -0.90 -15.34 -6.49
C PRO A 66 -0.93 -16.05 -7.85
N TYR A 67 0.23 -16.19 -8.50
CA TYR A 67 0.38 -16.87 -9.78
C TYR A 67 1.83 -17.34 -9.96
N ALA A 68 2.04 -18.26 -10.90
CA ALA A 68 3.38 -18.73 -11.25
C ALA A 68 4.27 -17.55 -11.64
N GLY A 69 5.50 -17.51 -11.11
CA GLY A 69 6.42 -16.41 -11.36
C GLY A 69 6.25 -15.22 -10.40
N ALA A 70 5.43 -15.33 -9.34
CA ALA A 70 5.26 -14.28 -8.34
C ALA A 70 5.17 -14.83 -6.91
N ASP A 71 6.04 -14.31 -6.04
CA ASP A 71 5.97 -14.45 -4.58
C ASP A 71 5.85 -13.05 -3.94
N ILE A 72 5.13 -12.97 -2.83
CA ILE A 72 4.96 -11.75 -2.04
C ILE A 72 5.20 -12.09 -0.57
N ILE A 73 6.17 -11.44 0.03
CA ILE A 73 6.47 -11.54 1.46
C ILE A 73 5.80 -10.37 2.16
N ILE A 74 4.97 -10.68 3.16
CA ILE A 74 4.27 -9.69 3.97
C ILE A 74 5.04 -9.51 5.27
N VAL A 75 5.41 -8.27 5.56
CA VAL A 75 6.15 -7.94 6.77
C VAL A 75 5.49 -6.85 7.59
N THR A 76 5.74 -6.88 8.89
CA THR A 76 5.40 -5.80 9.83
C THR A 76 6.59 -5.49 10.74
N ASN A 77 6.51 -4.41 11.49
CA ASN A 77 7.42 -4.07 12.59
C ASN A 77 6.68 -3.20 13.61
N ASP A 78 7.36 -2.82 14.69
CA ASP A 78 6.73 -2.02 15.75
C ASP A 78 6.35 -0.60 15.30
N GLU A 79 7.12 0.00 14.37
CA GLU A 79 6.79 1.33 13.81
C GLU A 79 5.47 1.29 13.01
N LEU A 80 5.30 0.28 12.13
CA LEU A 80 4.07 0.05 11.36
C LEU A 80 2.87 -0.17 12.27
N LYS A 81 3.00 -1.07 13.26
CA LYS A 81 1.91 -1.35 14.21
C LYS A 81 1.55 -0.13 15.06
N LYS A 82 2.54 0.64 15.51
CA LYS A 82 2.31 1.87 16.29
C LYS A 82 1.61 2.94 15.45
N ASN A 83 2.01 3.12 14.19
CA ASN A 83 1.35 4.08 13.31
C ASN A 83 -0.09 3.65 13.00
N ALA A 84 -0.32 2.35 12.79
CA ALA A 84 -1.65 1.79 12.63
C ALA A 84 -2.53 2.00 13.87
N ALA A 85 -2.01 1.77 15.07
CA ALA A 85 -2.74 2.00 16.32
C ALA A 85 -3.14 3.47 16.52
N ALA A 86 -2.35 4.42 15.99
CA ALA A 86 -2.62 5.86 16.07
C ALA A 86 -3.62 6.36 15.01
N SER A 87 -4.02 5.52 14.05
CA SER A 87 -4.78 5.94 12.86
C SER A 87 -6.17 5.29 12.79
N ASP A 88 -7.12 5.99 12.20
CA ASP A 88 -8.43 5.44 11.86
C ASP A 88 -8.29 4.46 10.69
N PHE A 89 -8.92 3.28 10.81
CA PHE A 89 -8.71 2.16 9.89
C PHE A 89 -7.22 1.83 9.64
N GLY A 90 -6.36 2.12 10.63
CA GLY A 90 -4.91 2.04 10.49
C GLY A 90 -4.38 0.63 10.18
N GLY A 91 -5.18 -0.41 10.44
CA GLY A 91 -4.84 -1.78 10.05
C GLY A 91 -4.47 -1.96 8.56
N TYR A 92 -5.02 -1.16 7.64
CA TYR A 92 -4.63 -1.22 6.22
C TYR A 92 -3.16 -0.81 5.97
N GLY A 93 -2.58 0.01 6.85
CA GLY A 93 -1.18 0.44 6.81
C GLY A 93 -0.25 -0.33 7.77
N ALA A 94 -0.72 -1.41 8.40
CA ALA A 94 0.03 -2.15 9.42
C ALA A 94 1.11 -3.09 8.87
N VAL A 95 1.18 -3.26 7.54
CA VAL A 95 2.12 -4.16 6.86
C VAL A 95 2.76 -3.49 5.65
N GLN A 96 3.88 -4.06 5.20
CA GLN A 96 4.49 -3.79 3.90
C GLN A 96 4.46 -5.06 3.05
N ARG A 97 4.30 -4.87 1.74
CA ARG A 97 4.27 -5.95 0.75
C ARG A 97 5.57 -5.90 -0.04
N VAL A 98 6.34 -6.98 -0.01
CA VAL A 98 7.61 -7.11 -0.75
C VAL A 98 7.42 -8.20 -1.80
N SER A 99 7.34 -7.82 -3.07
CA SER A 99 7.15 -8.74 -4.17
C SER A 99 8.47 -9.17 -4.80
N ILE A 100 8.51 -10.43 -5.22
CA ILE A 100 9.58 -11.08 -5.95
C ILE A 100 8.93 -11.66 -7.20
N THR A 101 9.22 -11.10 -8.36
CA THR A 101 8.48 -11.43 -9.59
C THR A 101 9.42 -11.64 -10.76
N GLU A 102 9.18 -12.71 -11.51
CA GLU A 102 9.83 -12.93 -12.80
C GLU A 102 9.40 -11.87 -13.81
N ALA A 103 10.39 -11.22 -14.43
CA ALA A 103 10.18 -10.25 -15.49
C ALA A 103 11.21 -10.51 -16.61
N GLY A 104 10.78 -11.21 -17.65
CA GLY A 104 11.66 -11.62 -18.74
C GLY A 104 12.71 -12.63 -18.27
N LYS A 105 13.99 -12.24 -18.27
CA LYS A 105 15.12 -13.10 -17.86
C LYS A 105 15.63 -12.80 -16.45
N GLU A 106 14.99 -11.86 -15.75
CA GLU A 106 15.41 -11.38 -14.44
C GLU A 106 14.30 -11.58 -13.41
N VAL A 107 14.69 -11.60 -12.15
CA VAL A 107 13.78 -11.50 -11.01
C VAL A 107 13.87 -10.08 -10.45
N GLN A 108 12.72 -9.44 -10.30
CA GLN A 108 12.57 -8.12 -9.71
C GLN A 108 12.17 -8.27 -8.25
N VAL A 109 12.82 -7.50 -7.38
CA VAL A 109 12.38 -7.30 -6.00
C VAL A 109 11.85 -5.88 -5.90
N SER A 110 10.58 -5.74 -5.51
CA SER A 110 9.90 -4.45 -5.35
C SER A 110 9.11 -4.45 -4.05
N TYR A 111 8.78 -3.26 -3.54
CA TYR A 111 7.92 -3.13 -2.36
C TYR A 111 7.00 -1.92 -2.45
N THR A 112 5.90 -1.96 -1.69
CA THR A 112 5.04 -0.78 -1.50
C THR A 112 5.81 0.37 -0.88
N ASN A 113 5.67 1.57 -1.40
CA ASN A 113 6.34 2.76 -0.87
C ASN A 113 5.67 3.19 0.46
N PRO A 114 6.35 3.07 1.62
CA PRO A 114 5.71 3.34 2.91
C PRO A 114 5.20 4.79 3.05
N VAL A 115 5.93 5.76 2.48
CA VAL A 115 5.56 7.18 2.54
C VAL A 115 4.34 7.46 1.68
N TYR A 116 4.25 6.88 0.49
CA TYR A 116 3.05 6.96 -0.34
C TYR A 116 1.85 6.31 0.37
N MET A 117 2.03 5.07 0.86
CA MET A 117 0.97 4.29 1.52
C MET A 117 0.44 4.99 2.77
N SER A 118 1.31 5.61 3.57
CA SER A 118 0.89 6.37 4.75
C SER A 118 -0.05 7.53 4.38
N ASN A 119 0.13 8.15 3.21
CA ASN A 119 -0.71 9.24 2.77
C ASN A 119 -2.04 8.75 2.20
N VAL A 120 -2.05 7.77 1.29
CA VAL A 120 -3.30 7.25 0.71
C VAL A 120 -4.19 6.56 1.76
N TYR A 121 -3.61 5.92 2.77
CA TYR A 121 -4.33 5.36 3.92
C TYR A 121 -4.49 6.35 5.08
N ARG A 122 -4.18 7.64 4.85
CA ARG A 122 -4.37 8.74 5.80
C ARG A 122 -3.81 8.46 7.21
N MET A 123 -2.72 7.72 7.29
CA MET A 123 -2.02 7.39 8.52
C MET A 123 -1.47 8.66 9.20
N GLN A 124 -1.29 8.62 10.52
CA GLN A 124 -0.79 9.77 11.27
C GLN A 124 0.71 10.05 11.03
N GLY A 125 1.53 9.01 11.10
CA GLY A 125 2.96 9.08 10.78
C GLY A 125 3.24 8.84 9.30
N ASP A 126 4.32 9.42 8.79
CA ASP A 126 4.73 9.36 7.38
C ASP A 126 5.47 8.07 6.97
N LEU A 127 5.84 7.23 7.94
CA LEU A 127 6.61 5.99 7.75
C LEU A 127 7.98 6.19 7.05
N GLY A 128 8.60 7.36 7.21
CA GLY A 128 9.94 7.63 6.68
C GLY A 128 11.02 6.69 7.24
N GLY A 129 10.91 6.29 8.51
CA GLY A 129 11.82 5.33 9.15
C GLY A 129 11.72 3.94 8.54
N VAL A 130 10.49 3.45 8.32
CA VAL A 130 10.22 2.20 7.59
C VAL A 130 10.80 2.25 6.17
N ALA A 131 10.60 3.36 5.45
CA ALA A 131 11.11 3.52 4.09
C ALA A 131 12.64 3.47 4.05
N ALA A 132 13.32 4.15 4.97
CA ALA A 132 14.79 4.10 5.09
C ALA A 132 15.29 2.69 5.42
N SER A 133 14.58 1.97 6.28
CA SER A 133 14.92 0.59 6.68
C SER A 133 14.79 -0.38 5.52
N LEU A 134 13.71 -0.30 4.73
CA LEU A 134 13.52 -1.12 3.52
C LEU A 134 14.58 -0.80 2.45
N ALA A 135 14.87 0.49 2.21
CA ALA A 135 15.89 0.90 1.26
C ALA A 135 17.28 0.40 1.64
N THR A 136 17.61 0.40 2.94
CA THR A 136 18.88 -0.15 3.45
C THR A 136 18.93 -1.67 3.33
N ALA A 137 17.83 -2.36 3.63
CA ALA A 137 17.79 -3.83 3.62
C ALA A 137 17.77 -4.43 2.21
N LEU A 138 17.03 -3.83 1.28
CA LEU A 138 16.71 -4.41 -0.02
C LEU A 138 17.22 -3.60 -1.22
N GLY A 139 17.55 -2.33 -1.00
CA GLY A 139 17.88 -1.37 -2.05
C GLY A 139 16.70 -0.47 -2.44
N LYS A 140 17.03 0.56 -3.23
CA LYS A 140 16.10 1.52 -3.83
C LYS A 140 16.69 2.00 -5.15
N VAL A 141 16.29 1.38 -6.25
CA VAL A 141 16.69 1.76 -7.61
C VAL A 141 15.86 2.95 -8.08
N GLU A 142 14.53 2.83 -8.02
CA GLU A 142 13.61 3.88 -8.46
C GLU A 142 12.24 3.73 -7.79
N GLU A 143 11.48 4.84 -7.72
CA GLU A 143 10.05 4.79 -7.41
C GLU A 143 9.25 4.71 -8.73
N PHE A 144 8.22 3.86 -8.76
CA PHE A 144 7.47 3.52 -9.98
C PHE A 144 5.99 3.25 -9.71
N GLY A 145 5.25 2.90 -10.78
CA GLY A 145 3.81 2.59 -10.76
C GLY A 145 2.91 3.74 -11.19
N ALA A 146 3.46 4.96 -11.22
CA ALA A 146 2.76 6.16 -11.66
C ALA A 146 3.72 7.28 -12.09
N GLN A 147 3.19 8.33 -12.74
CA GLN A 147 3.76 9.67 -12.80
C GLN A 147 3.97 10.21 -11.39
N GLY A 148 3.07 9.85 -10.47
CA GLY A 148 3.14 10.15 -9.05
C GLY A 148 2.30 11.36 -8.67
N MET A 149 2.25 11.63 -7.37
CA MET A 149 1.46 12.72 -6.80
C MET A 149 2.09 13.26 -5.52
N THR A 150 1.75 14.49 -5.15
CA THR A 150 2.20 15.09 -3.89
C THR A 150 1.55 14.38 -2.69
N ALA A 151 2.15 14.47 -1.51
CA ALA A 151 1.55 13.91 -0.28
C ALA A 151 0.11 14.42 -0.05
N LYS A 152 -0.14 15.71 -0.34
CA LYS A 152 -1.48 16.31 -0.23
C LYS A 152 -2.48 15.72 -1.22
N GLN A 153 -2.05 15.45 -2.45
CA GLN A 153 -2.87 14.77 -3.45
C GLN A 153 -3.17 13.33 -3.03
N ALA A 154 -2.16 12.59 -2.55
CA ALA A 154 -2.33 11.22 -2.05
C ALA A 154 -3.32 11.14 -0.87
N ARG A 155 -3.24 12.04 0.12
CA ARG A 155 -4.20 12.04 1.25
C ARG A 155 -5.64 12.34 0.84
N LYS A 156 -5.81 13.12 -0.24
CA LYS A 156 -7.12 13.51 -0.78
C LYS A 156 -7.51 12.67 -2.01
N TYR A 157 -6.81 11.57 -2.23
CA TYR A 157 -6.95 10.83 -3.47
C TYR A 157 -8.40 10.38 -3.68
N HIS A 158 -8.89 10.68 -4.87
CA HIS A 158 -10.19 10.27 -5.37
C HIS A 158 -10.04 10.12 -6.87
N TYR A 159 -10.24 8.91 -7.39
CA TYR A 159 -9.95 8.62 -8.78
C TYR A 159 -10.90 9.36 -9.73
N THR A 160 -12.21 9.28 -9.49
CA THR A 160 -13.21 10.02 -10.26
C THR A 160 -14.51 10.17 -9.48
N ILE A 161 -15.34 11.13 -9.90
CA ILE A 161 -16.66 11.42 -9.30
C ILE A 161 -17.49 10.13 -9.21
N GLY A 162 -18.01 9.84 -8.02
CA GLY A 162 -18.85 8.68 -7.76
C GLY A 162 -18.09 7.39 -7.38
N MET A 163 -16.75 7.43 -7.27
CA MET A 163 -15.98 6.33 -6.66
C MET A 163 -15.79 6.51 -5.16
N GLU A 164 -15.43 5.43 -4.48
CA GLU A 164 -15.25 5.36 -3.04
C GLU A 164 -13.91 5.97 -2.61
N TYR A 165 -13.91 6.59 -1.43
CA TYR A 165 -12.71 7.10 -0.76
C TYR A 165 -12.15 6.06 0.22
N PHE A 166 -10.98 6.35 0.80
CA PHE A 166 -10.43 5.55 1.89
C PHE A 166 -11.39 5.42 3.09
N ASP A 167 -12.13 6.49 3.39
CA ASP A 167 -13.10 6.58 4.50
C ASP A 167 -14.50 6.05 4.15
N ASP A 168 -14.68 5.48 2.96
CA ASP A 168 -15.92 4.82 2.53
C ASP A 168 -15.73 3.29 2.31
N PRO A 169 -15.21 2.53 3.28
CA PRO A 169 -15.02 1.09 3.10
C PRO A 169 -16.35 0.33 3.00
N SER A 170 -16.36 -0.78 2.27
CA SER A 170 -17.48 -1.73 2.27
C SER A 170 -17.64 -2.36 3.65
N VAL A 171 -18.82 -2.26 4.25
CA VAL A 171 -19.19 -3.13 5.38
C VAL A 171 -19.59 -4.49 4.81
N LEU A 172 -18.80 -5.52 5.11
CA LEU A 172 -19.01 -6.88 4.61
C LEU A 172 -19.88 -7.71 5.54
N ALA A 173 -19.69 -7.57 6.85
CA ALA A 173 -20.41 -8.32 7.86
C ALA A 173 -20.40 -7.60 9.22
N GLU A 174 -21.32 -8.01 10.10
CA GLU A 174 -21.38 -7.57 11.49
C GLU A 174 -21.62 -8.78 12.40
N TYR A 175 -20.92 -8.81 13.53
CA TYR A 175 -20.96 -9.87 14.54
C TYR A 175 -21.37 -9.30 15.90
N GLY A 176 -21.54 -10.16 16.92
CA GLY A 176 -21.90 -9.74 18.27
C GLY A 176 -20.74 -9.09 19.04
N SER A 177 -19.49 -9.43 18.71
CA SER A 177 -18.30 -8.79 19.28
C SER A 177 -17.10 -8.82 18.32
N TYR A 178 -16.05 -8.09 18.70
CA TYR A 178 -14.75 -8.16 18.02
C TYR A 178 -14.16 -9.56 18.03
N GLU A 179 -14.24 -10.23 19.18
CA GLU A 179 -13.69 -11.56 19.38
C GLU A 179 -14.44 -12.60 18.53
N GLU A 180 -15.78 -12.49 18.45
CA GLU A 180 -16.61 -13.32 17.55
C GLU A 180 -16.25 -13.05 16.08
N ALA A 181 -16.13 -11.77 15.68
CA ALA A 181 -15.80 -11.39 14.31
C ALA A 181 -14.43 -11.94 13.88
N VAL A 182 -13.39 -11.72 14.69
CA VAL A 182 -12.03 -12.18 14.42
C VAL A 182 -11.98 -13.71 14.32
N GLN A 183 -12.60 -14.43 15.25
CA GLN A 183 -12.62 -15.89 15.24
C GLN A 183 -13.35 -16.43 14.00
N ALA A 184 -14.51 -15.86 13.67
CA ALA A 184 -15.30 -16.28 12.51
C ALA A 184 -14.58 -15.99 11.19
N VAL A 185 -13.98 -14.80 11.02
CA VAL A 185 -13.22 -14.43 9.84
C VAL A 185 -12.00 -15.34 9.67
N ASP A 186 -11.22 -15.55 10.74
CA ASP A 186 -10.01 -16.40 10.68
C ASP A 186 -10.35 -17.84 10.26
N ALA A 187 -11.42 -18.41 10.84
CA ALA A 187 -11.88 -19.75 10.51
C ALA A 187 -12.41 -19.85 9.07
N LYS A 188 -13.19 -18.86 8.62
CA LYS A 188 -13.79 -18.87 7.26
C LYS A 188 -12.72 -18.72 6.18
N LEU A 189 -11.74 -17.84 6.37
CA LEU A 189 -10.60 -17.69 5.47
C LEU A 189 -9.69 -18.92 5.46
N GLY A 190 -9.56 -19.64 6.60
CA GLY A 190 -8.85 -20.91 6.66
C GLY A 190 -9.49 -22.03 5.85
N ASN A 191 -10.82 -22.00 5.68
CA ASN A 191 -11.56 -23.02 4.94
C ASN A 191 -11.57 -22.82 3.42
N ASN A 192 -11.27 -21.62 2.92
CA ASN A 192 -11.16 -21.28 1.50
C ASN A 192 -12.36 -21.73 0.63
N LYS A 193 -13.59 -21.70 1.18
CA LYS A 193 -14.79 -22.23 0.47
C LYS A 193 -15.17 -21.43 -0.77
N ASN A 194 -14.90 -20.13 -0.78
CA ASN A 194 -15.30 -19.23 -1.85
C ASN A 194 -14.12 -18.76 -2.73
N GLY A 195 -12.99 -19.48 -2.68
CA GLY A 195 -11.76 -19.04 -3.36
C GLY A 195 -11.10 -17.83 -2.69
N VAL A 196 -11.40 -17.59 -1.42
CA VAL A 196 -10.79 -16.54 -0.59
C VAL A 196 -10.06 -17.22 0.57
N SER A 197 -8.73 -17.14 0.60
CA SER A 197 -7.89 -17.79 1.60
C SER A 197 -7.13 -16.80 2.47
N LYS A 198 -6.80 -17.20 3.70
CA LYS A 198 -5.95 -16.40 4.60
C LYS A 198 -4.50 -16.39 4.10
N VAL A 199 -3.91 -15.21 3.95
CA VAL A 199 -2.47 -15.02 3.72
C VAL A 199 -1.75 -14.66 5.02
N TYR A 200 -2.29 -13.67 5.74
CA TYR A 200 -1.74 -13.21 7.01
C TYR A 200 -2.84 -12.68 7.91
N ARG A 201 -2.49 -12.49 9.19
CA ARG A 201 -3.26 -11.69 10.14
C ARG A 201 -2.30 -10.84 10.96
N VAL A 202 -2.63 -9.57 11.16
CA VAL A 202 -1.94 -8.67 12.11
C VAL A 202 -2.96 -8.00 13.00
N ASP A 203 -2.78 -8.16 14.31
CA ASP A 203 -3.59 -7.49 15.33
C ASP A 203 -2.97 -6.14 15.69
N ILE A 204 -3.80 -5.11 15.78
CA ILE A 204 -3.34 -3.73 16.02
C ILE A 204 -3.26 -3.48 17.54
N PRO A 205 -2.07 -3.18 18.10
CA PRO A 205 -1.91 -3.00 19.54
C PRO A 205 -2.79 -1.86 20.08
N GLY A 206 -3.44 -2.11 21.22
CA GLY A 206 -4.23 -1.09 21.91
C GLY A 206 -5.57 -0.75 21.26
N LYS A 207 -5.99 -1.46 20.20
CA LYS A 207 -7.27 -1.27 19.51
C LYS A 207 -7.95 -2.62 19.26
N LYS A 208 -9.28 -2.63 19.22
CA LYS A 208 -10.08 -3.78 18.74
C LYS A 208 -10.07 -3.79 17.21
N GLU A 209 -8.91 -4.04 16.62
CA GLU A 209 -8.72 -4.01 15.18
C GLU A 209 -7.71 -5.08 14.73
N SER A 210 -8.07 -5.86 13.70
CA SER A 210 -7.23 -6.89 13.09
C SER A 210 -7.35 -6.80 11.58
N VAL A 211 -6.22 -6.78 10.88
CA VAL A 211 -6.17 -6.85 9.42
C VAL A 211 -5.80 -8.26 8.97
N PHE A 212 -6.49 -8.75 7.95
CA PHE A 212 -6.25 -10.02 7.29
C PHE A 212 -5.92 -9.77 5.82
N GLY A 213 -4.77 -10.23 5.37
CA GLY A 213 -4.50 -10.34 3.94
C GLY A 213 -5.17 -11.58 3.38
N VAL A 214 -5.76 -11.46 2.20
CA VAL A 214 -6.50 -12.55 1.57
C VAL A 214 -6.05 -12.79 0.15
N GLY A 215 -5.85 -14.06 -0.19
CA GLY A 215 -5.59 -14.49 -1.56
C GLY A 215 -6.91 -14.75 -2.27
N MET A 216 -7.03 -14.31 -3.51
CA MET A 216 -8.26 -14.43 -4.29
C MET A 216 -8.04 -15.33 -5.50
N LYS A 217 -8.77 -16.45 -5.56
CA LYS A 217 -8.68 -17.43 -6.64
C LYS A 217 -10.07 -17.70 -7.22
N GLY A 218 -10.26 -17.29 -8.46
CA GLY A 218 -11.47 -17.57 -9.23
C GLY A 218 -11.36 -18.85 -10.06
N SER A 219 -12.50 -19.43 -10.41
CA SER A 219 -12.73 -20.29 -11.56
C SER A 219 -13.14 -19.45 -12.78
N ASP A 220 -13.39 -20.10 -13.91
CA ASP A 220 -13.83 -19.42 -15.13
C ASP A 220 -15.14 -18.63 -14.94
N ASP A 221 -16.06 -19.16 -14.11
CA ASP A 221 -17.38 -18.55 -13.83
C ASP A 221 -17.29 -17.28 -12.96
N ASN A 222 -16.24 -17.13 -12.17
CA ASN A 222 -16.01 -15.95 -11.32
C ASN A 222 -14.61 -15.35 -11.52
N LYS A 223 -14.05 -15.44 -12.72
CA LYS A 223 -12.70 -14.93 -13.05
C LYS A 223 -12.42 -13.49 -12.65
N TYR A 224 -13.45 -12.65 -12.50
CA TYR A 224 -13.28 -11.24 -12.13
C TYR A 224 -12.86 -11.03 -10.66
N MET A 225 -12.93 -12.04 -9.80
CA MET A 225 -12.30 -11.99 -8.47
C MET A 225 -10.88 -12.57 -8.45
N ASP A 226 -10.42 -13.16 -9.55
CA ASP A 226 -9.15 -13.89 -9.58
C ASP A 226 -7.95 -12.94 -9.66
N ASP A 227 -7.02 -13.09 -8.72
CA ASP A 227 -5.83 -12.23 -8.65
C ASP A 227 -4.98 -12.30 -9.92
N LYS A 228 -4.82 -13.51 -10.49
CA LYS A 228 -4.04 -13.69 -11.72
C LYS A 228 -4.72 -13.01 -12.92
N PHE A 229 -6.04 -13.17 -13.07
CA PHE A 229 -6.80 -12.48 -14.12
C PHE A 229 -6.63 -10.96 -14.01
N ILE A 230 -6.86 -10.39 -12.84
CA ILE A 230 -6.79 -8.93 -12.63
C ILE A 230 -5.37 -8.43 -12.91
N MET A 231 -4.35 -9.07 -12.34
CA MET A 231 -2.96 -8.64 -12.52
C MET A 231 -2.48 -8.74 -13.96
N ASN A 232 -2.98 -9.72 -14.73
CA ASN A 232 -2.70 -9.80 -16.17
C ASN A 232 -3.25 -8.61 -16.96
N GLU A 233 -4.35 -8.01 -16.52
CA GLU A 233 -4.97 -6.86 -17.18
C GLU A 233 -4.33 -5.52 -16.79
N ILE A 234 -3.83 -5.38 -15.55
CA ILE A 234 -3.36 -4.08 -15.02
C ILE A 234 -1.84 -3.96 -14.84
N ASP A 235 -1.11 -5.07 -14.65
CA ASP A 235 0.34 -5.06 -14.39
C ASP A 235 1.17 -5.42 -15.64
N PHE A 236 0.94 -4.65 -16.70
CA PHE A 236 1.49 -4.91 -18.04
C PHE A 236 2.84 -4.22 -18.31
N HIS A 237 3.36 -3.40 -17.38
CA HIS A 237 4.63 -2.71 -17.53
C HIS A 237 5.83 -3.65 -17.30
N ASP A 238 7.02 -3.21 -17.72
CA ASP A 238 8.27 -3.98 -17.54
C ASP A 238 8.64 -4.11 -16.07
N VAL A 239 8.41 -3.07 -15.26
CA VAL A 239 8.59 -3.11 -13.80
C VAL A 239 7.27 -3.53 -13.18
N LYS A 240 7.29 -4.67 -12.47
CA LYS A 240 6.08 -5.32 -11.95
C LYS A 240 5.64 -4.73 -10.64
N SER A 241 4.33 -4.47 -10.57
CA SER A 241 3.62 -3.89 -9.43
C SER A 241 2.96 -4.98 -8.59
N THR A 242 3.49 -6.21 -8.60
CA THR A 242 2.94 -7.38 -7.90
C THR A 242 2.68 -7.15 -6.41
N ALA A 243 3.45 -6.26 -5.77
CA ALA A 243 3.23 -5.82 -4.38
C ALA A 243 1.88 -5.09 -4.16
N HIS A 244 1.08 -4.87 -5.20
CA HIS A 244 -0.33 -4.50 -5.11
C HIS A 244 -1.13 -5.50 -4.25
N LEU A 245 -0.84 -6.80 -4.42
CA LEU A 245 -1.50 -7.90 -3.71
C LEU A 245 -0.81 -8.23 -2.39
N PRO A 246 -1.51 -8.87 -1.42
CA PRO A 246 -2.92 -9.28 -1.45
C PRO A 246 -3.90 -8.14 -1.16
N TYR A 247 -5.20 -8.38 -1.37
CA TYR A 247 -6.28 -7.56 -0.83
C TYR A 247 -6.46 -7.80 0.68
N GLU A 248 -7.21 -6.93 1.34
CA GLU A 248 -7.36 -6.95 2.80
C GLU A 248 -8.81 -6.93 3.27
N VAL A 249 -9.06 -7.67 4.35
CA VAL A 249 -10.25 -7.55 5.19
C VAL A 249 -9.84 -7.02 6.55
N LEU A 250 -10.55 -6.03 7.07
CA LEU A 250 -10.30 -5.42 8.37
C LEU A 250 -11.47 -5.71 9.32
N VAL A 251 -11.19 -6.35 10.44
CA VAL A 251 -12.13 -6.39 11.56
C VAL A 251 -11.85 -5.18 12.45
N SER A 252 -12.83 -4.29 12.64
CA SER A 252 -12.71 -3.14 13.54
C SER A 252 -13.97 -3.02 14.39
N GLY A 253 -13.83 -3.14 15.70
CA GLY A 253 -14.96 -3.39 16.60
C GLY A 253 -15.64 -4.72 16.24
N ASN A 254 -16.96 -4.73 16.08
CA ASN A 254 -17.73 -5.92 15.70
C ASN A 254 -18.01 -6.02 14.19
N LYS A 255 -17.45 -5.12 13.38
CA LYS A 255 -17.71 -5.03 11.94
C LYS A 255 -16.49 -5.47 11.14
N VAL A 256 -16.79 -6.04 9.98
CA VAL A 256 -15.81 -6.51 9.01
C VAL A 256 -15.89 -5.62 7.78
N TYR A 257 -14.76 -5.06 7.38
CA TYR A 257 -14.63 -4.09 6.31
C TYR A 257 -13.68 -4.57 5.21
N ALA A 258 -13.86 -4.07 4.00
CA ALA A 258 -12.83 -4.08 2.97
C ALA A 258 -12.80 -2.72 2.27
N LEU A 259 -11.61 -2.25 1.88
CA LEU A 259 -11.54 -1.15 0.94
C LEU A 259 -12.19 -1.58 -0.37
N TYR A 260 -13.00 -0.72 -0.96
CA TYR A 260 -13.57 -1.01 -2.28
C TYR A 260 -12.43 -1.21 -3.27
N ALA A 261 -12.49 -2.30 -4.05
CA ALA A 261 -11.40 -2.64 -4.96
C ALA A 261 -11.16 -1.56 -6.04
N ARG A 262 -12.17 -0.73 -6.35
CA ARG A 262 -11.98 0.48 -7.19
C ARG A 262 -10.94 1.41 -6.59
N PHE A 263 -11.11 1.79 -5.33
CA PHE A 263 -10.15 2.60 -4.60
C PHE A 263 -8.80 1.88 -4.49
N ARG A 264 -8.80 0.61 -4.07
CA ARG A 264 -7.58 -0.17 -3.80
C ARG A 264 -6.70 -0.34 -5.04
N ILE A 265 -7.30 -0.57 -6.21
CA ILE A 265 -6.59 -0.64 -7.49
C ILE A 265 -6.15 0.76 -7.92
N ALA A 266 -7.03 1.75 -7.83
CA ALA A 266 -6.73 3.10 -8.31
C ALA A 266 -5.58 3.78 -7.55
N ILE A 267 -5.39 3.51 -6.25
CA ILE A 267 -4.24 4.08 -5.52
C ILE A 267 -2.90 3.47 -5.96
N ASP A 268 -2.89 2.25 -6.48
CA ASP A 268 -1.67 1.57 -6.90
C ASP A 268 -1.40 1.72 -8.41
N PHE A 269 -2.46 1.94 -9.18
CA PHE A 269 -2.43 2.19 -10.62
C PHE A 269 -3.18 3.48 -10.98
N PRO A 270 -2.79 4.65 -10.44
CA PRO A 270 -3.53 5.90 -10.63
C PRO A 270 -3.54 6.38 -12.09
N ASP A 271 -2.58 5.94 -12.89
CA ASP A 271 -2.48 6.27 -14.31
C ASP A 271 -3.10 5.21 -15.23
N LEU A 272 -3.80 4.22 -14.67
CA LEU A 272 -4.47 3.20 -15.48
C LEU A 272 -5.51 3.88 -16.38
N SER A 273 -5.35 3.69 -17.69
CA SER A 273 -6.30 4.23 -18.66
C SER A 273 -7.69 3.62 -18.43
N MET A 274 -8.74 4.42 -18.65
CA MET A 274 -10.11 3.92 -18.64
C MET A 274 -10.40 2.99 -19.82
N MET A 275 -9.78 3.20 -20.98
CA MET A 275 -10.01 2.40 -22.18
C MET A 275 -8.70 1.98 -22.85
N GLY A 276 -8.74 0.86 -23.57
CA GLY A 276 -7.60 0.33 -24.32
C GLY A 276 -7.27 -1.12 -23.95
N LYS A 277 -6.17 -1.63 -24.51
CA LYS A 277 -5.79 -3.05 -24.41
C LYS A 277 -5.55 -3.50 -22.96
N ASN A 278 -5.03 -2.62 -22.09
CA ASN A 278 -4.76 -2.89 -20.68
C ASN A 278 -5.36 -1.74 -19.85
N SER A 279 -6.67 -1.82 -19.58
CA SER A 279 -7.45 -0.70 -19.05
C SER A 279 -8.39 -1.11 -17.93
N PHE A 280 -8.85 -0.12 -17.16
CA PHE A 280 -9.82 -0.36 -16.08
C PHE A 280 -11.11 -1.01 -16.59
N MET A 281 -11.52 -0.74 -17.84
CA MET A 281 -12.71 -1.38 -18.44
C MET A 281 -12.61 -2.91 -18.54
N ASN A 282 -11.40 -3.47 -18.71
CA ASN A 282 -11.21 -4.93 -18.77
C ASN A 282 -11.53 -5.59 -17.42
N ILE A 283 -11.33 -4.86 -16.33
CA ILE A 283 -11.58 -5.29 -14.96
C ILE A 283 -12.79 -4.60 -14.32
N MET A 284 -13.69 -3.98 -15.10
CA MET A 284 -14.79 -3.18 -14.54
C MET A 284 -15.72 -3.96 -13.60
N LYS A 285 -15.78 -5.29 -13.76
CA LYS A 285 -16.56 -6.21 -12.93
C LYS A 285 -15.81 -6.69 -11.69
N ALA A 286 -14.48 -6.53 -11.66
CA ALA A 286 -13.64 -7.03 -10.58
C ALA A 286 -13.97 -6.42 -9.21
N PRO A 287 -14.21 -5.11 -9.07
CA PRO A 287 -14.51 -4.54 -7.75
C PRO A 287 -15.72 -5.16 -7.06
N GLU A 288 -16.82 -5.33 -7.79
CA GLU A 288 -18.02 -5.97 -7.23
C GLU A 288 -17.85 -7.49 -7.05
N ALA A 289 -17.13 -8.16 -7.95
CA ALA A 289 -16.82 -9.58 -7.81
C ALA A 289 -15.98 -9.86 -6.55
N ILE A 290 -14.95 -9.04 -6.30
CA ILE A 290 -14.13 -9.07 -5.10
C ILE A 290 -15.01 -8.80 -3.88
N ARG A 291 -15.78 -7.71 -3.87
CA ARG A 291 -16.65 -7.35 -2.73
C ARG A 291 -17.61 -8.48 -2.37
N HIS A 292 -18.26 -9.09 -3.37
CA HIS A 292 -19.15 -10.23 -3.17
C HIS A 292 -18.42 -11.47 -2.65
N ALA A 293 -17.25 -11.80 -3.20
CA ALA A 293 -16.47 -12.95 -2.74
C ALA A 293 -16.01 -12.78 -1.29
N LEU A 294 -15.54 -11.59 -0.92
CA LEU A 294 -15.18 -11.25 0.46
C LEU A 294 -16.40 -11.31 1.37
N GLN A 295 -17.51 -10.65 1.00
CA GLN A 295 -18.76 -10.65 1.76
C GLN A 295 -19.29 -12.07 1.99
N ASN A 296 -19.38 -12.89 0.94
CA ASN A 296 -19.83 -14.27 1.04
C ASN A 296 -18.92 -15.13 1.93
N THR A 297 -17.65 -14.76 2.06
CA THR A 297 -16.68 -15.45 2.92
C THR A 297 -16.81 -15.04 4.37
N VAL A 298 -17.10 -13.77 4.66
CA VAL A 298 -17.06 -13.24 6.03
C VAL A 298 -18.43 -12.97 6.64
N GLN A 299 -19.52 -13.05 5.88
CA GLN A 299 -20.89 -12.96 6.39
C GLN A 299 -21.19 -14.05 7.41
N LYS A 300 -22.06 -13.77 8.38
CA LYS A 300 -22.36 -14.63 9.52
C LYS A 300 -22.81 -16.03 9.10
#